data_AF-A0A847CSI7-F1
#
_entry.id   AF-A0A847CSI7-F1
#
_cell.length_a   1.000
_cell.length_b   1.000
_cell.length_c   1.000
_cell.angle_alpha   90.00
_cell.angle_beta   90.00
_cell.angle_gamma   90.00
#
_symmetry.space_group_name_H-M   'P 1'
#
loop_
_entity.id
_entity.type
_entity.pdbx_description
1 polymer ?
#
loop_
_entity_poly.entity_id
_entity_poly.type
_entity_poly.pdbx_seq_one_letter_code
_entity_poly.pdbx_strand_id
1 'polypeptide(L)' 'STEGIEGALRAALIEGLELKPRLAFGPVRVAVTGSRISPPLFESLELLGRDLTLARLDAVLA' A
#
# COMPACT_ATOMS: atom_id res chain seq x y z
N SER A 1 -11.30 6.52 -3.45
CA SER A 1 -12.07 5.52 -2.70
C SER A 1 -11.15 4.39 -2.31
N THR A 2 -11.35 3.84 -1.11
CA THR A 2 -10.72 2.61 -0.61
C THR A 2 -10.79 1.49 -1.66
N GLU A 3 -11.97 1.26 -2.26
CA GLU A 3 -12.16 0.25 -3.32
C GLU A 3 -11.25 0.47 -4.54
N GLY A 4 -11.09 1.73 -4.98
CA GLY A 4 -10.23 2.05 -6.11
C GLY A 4 -8.75 1.80 -5.83
N ILE A 5 -8.30 2.10 -4.61
CA ILE A 5 -6.92 1.84 -4.17
C ILE A 5 -6.67 0.34 -4.05
N GLU A 6 -7.58 -0.40 -3.41
CA GLU A 6 -7.48 -1.85 -3.27
C GLU A 6 -7.44 -2.55 -4.63
N GLY A 7 -8.36 -2.19 -5.54
CA GLY A 7 -8.41 -2.76 -6.88
C GLY A 7 -7.12 -2.53 -7.66
N ALA A 8 -6.61 -1.28 -7.65
CA ALA A 8 -5.37 -0.94 -8.35
C ALA A 8 -4.16 -1.71 -7.80
N LEU A 9 -4.03 -1.80 -6.47
CA LEU A 9 -2.91 -2.52 -5.85
C LEU A 9 -3.01 -4.04 -6.05
N ARG A 10 -4.21 -4.63 -6.06
CA ARG A 10 -4.40 -6.05 -6.37
C ARG A 10 -4.04 -6.37 -7.81
N ALA A 11 -4.55 -5.60 -8.76
CA ALA A 11 -4.24 -5.76 -10.18
C ALA A 11 -2.73 -5.63 -10.42
N ALA A 12 -2.07 -4.61 -9.87
CA ALA A 12 -0.64 -4.40 -10.08
C ALA A 12 0.23 -5.46 -9.37
N LEU A 13 0.01 -5.71 -8.08
CA LEU A 13 0.94 -6.49 -7.26
C LEU A 13 0.60 -7.98 -7.23
N ILE A 14 -0.67 -8.35 -7.22
CA ILE A 14 -1.09 -9.75 -7.10
C ILE A 14 -1.22 -10.38 -8.48
N GLU A 15 -1.93 -9.73 -9.40
CA GLU A 15 -2.14 -10.27 -10.74
C GLU A 15 -0.94 -9.98 -11.64
N GLY A 16 -0.45 -8.73 -11.66
CA GLY A 16 0.65 -8.32 -12.52
C GLY A 16 2.02 -8.87 -12.12
N LEU A 17 2.32 -8.93 -10.82
CA LEU A 17 3.61 -9.41 -10.30
C LEU A 17 3.53 -10.80 -9.64
N GLU A 18 2.35 -11.44 -9.65
CA GLU A 18 2.11 -12.77 -9.07
C GLU A 18 2.52 -12.90 -7.58
N LEU A 19 2.49 -11.79 -6.85
CA LEU A 19 2.89 -11.79 -5.44
C LEU A 19 1.77 -12.32 -4.55
N LYS A 20 2.15 -13.08 -3.53
CA LYS A 20 1.21 -13.41 -2.44
C LYS A 20 0.83 -12.14 -1.69
N PRO A 21 -0.44 -11.99 -1.21
CA PRO A 21 -0.89 -10.78 -0.51
C PRO A 21 0.02 -10.32 0.63
N ARG A 22 0.58 -11.27 1.40
CA ARG A 22 1.51 -10.96 2.49
C ARG A 22 2.81 -10.30 2.02
N LEU A 23 3.31 -10.68 0.84
CA LEU A 23 4.52 -10.11 0.25
C LEU A 23 4.21 -8.80 -0.50
N ALA A 24 3.04 -8.69 -1.11
CA ALA A 24 2.61 -7.48 -1.81
C ALA A 24 2.33 -6.31 -0.85
N PHE A 25 1.53 -6.53 0.19
CA PHE A 25 0.99 -5.44 1.01
C PHE A 25 1.78 -5.16 2.28
N GLY A 26 2.62 -6.11 2.72
CA GLY A 26 3.49 -5.92 3.88
C GLY A 26 4.45 -4.73 3.72
N PRO A 27 5.21 -4.63 2.62
CA PRO A 27 6.12 -3.52 2.36
C PRO A 27 5.39 -2.17 2.25
N VAL A 28 4.25 -2.13 1.52
CA VAL A 28 3.43 -0.92 1.39
C VAL A 28 3.00 -0.42 2.77
N ARG A 29 2.51 -1.31 3.64
CA ARG A 29 2.12 -0.96 5.01
C ARG A 29 3.29 -0.36 5.80
N VAL A 30 4.44 -1.02 5.80
CA VAL A 30 5.59 -0.53 6.56
C VAL A 30 6.06 0.82 6.03
N ALA A 31 6.10 1.01 4.71
CA ALA A 31 6.48 2.28 4.09
C ALA A 31 5.54 3.42 4.50
N VAL A 32 4.22 3.18 4.52
CA VAL A 32 3.25 4.25 4.80
C VAL A 32 2.96 4.44 6.29
N THR A 33 3.06 3.42 7.15
CA THR A 33 2.71 3.52 8.58
C THR A 33 3.88 3.37 9.54
N GLY A 34 5.06 2.95 9.07
CA GLY A 34 6.21 2.63 9.92
C GLY A 34 6.02 1.38 10.79
N SER A 35 4.93 0.63 10.61
CA SER A 35 4.58 -0.53 11.44
C SER A 35 4.12 -1.71 10.60
N ARG A 36 4.40 -2.94 11.09
CA ARG A 36 3.92 -4.18 10.46
C ARG A 36 2.44 -4.46 10.75
N ILE A 37 1.91 -3.88 11.82
CA ILE A 37 0.51 -4.01 12.25
C ILE A 37 -0.05 -2.60 12.36
N SER A 38 -1.14 -2.33 11.65
CA SER A 38 -1.84 -1.06 11.69
C SER A 38 -3.32 -1.29 11.36
N PRO A 39 -4.17 -0.25 11.36
CA PRO A 39 -5.55 -0.35 10.88
C PRO A 39 -5.63 -0.93 9.45
N PRO A 40 -6.86 -1.16 8.91
CA PRO A 40 -7.05 -1.59 7.53
C PRO A 40 -6.23 -0.74 6.53
N LEU A 41 -5.45 -1.39 5.67
CA LEU A 41 -4.40 -0.72 4.88
C LEU A 41 -5.01 0.27 3.89
N PHE A 42 -6.02 -0.14 3.13
CA PHE A 42 -6.54 0.65 2.02
C PHE A 42 -7.30 1.88 2.53
N GLU A 43 -8.00 1.74 3.65
CA GLU A 43 -8.65 2.82 4.38
C GLU A 43 -7.60 3.78 4.96
N SER A 44 -6.48 3.26 5.48
CA SER A 44 -5.37 4.10 5.94
C SER A 44 -4.75 4.89 4.79
N LEU A 45 -4.60 4.29 3.60
CA LEU A 45 -4.09 4.97 2.40
C LEU A 45 -5.07 6.04 1.90
N GLU A 46 -6.38 5.74 1.91
CA GLU A 46 -7.41 6.72 1.56
C GLU A 46 -7.38 7.92 2.51
N LEU A 47 -7.34 7.68 3.83
CA LEU A 47 -7.27 8.74 4.84
C LEU A 47 -5.99 9.57 4.76
N LEU A 48 -4.86 8.94 4.44
CA LEU A 48 -3.57 9.62 4.30
C LEU A 48 -3.53 10.52 3.05
N GLY A 49 -4.26 10.13 2.01
CA GLY A 49 -4.29 10.82 0.74
C GLY A 49 -3.10 10.48 -0.16
N ARG A 50 -3.25 10.81 -1.45
CA ARG A 50 -2.32 10.41 -2.52
C ARG A 50 -0.90 10.97 -2.32
N ASP A 51 -0.78 12.27 -2.08
CA ASP A 51 0.53 12.94 -2.14
C ASP A 51 1.44 12.48 -0.98
N LEU A 52 0.90 12.39 0.23
CA LEU A 52 1.65 11.89 1.38
C LEU A 52 1.93 10.38 1.28
N THR A 53 1.00 9.60 0.71
CA THR A 53 1.25 8.17 0.42
C THR A 53 2.45 8.00 -0.50
N LEU A 54 2.48 8.70 -1.64
CA LEU A 54 3.57 8.62 -2.61
C LEU A 54 4.89 9.11 -2.02
N ALA A 55 4.88 10.25 -1.32
CA ALA A 55 6.08 10.77 -0.67
C ALA A 55 6.68 9.77 0.34
N ARG A 56 5.85 9.05 1.10
CA ARG A 56 6.33 8.01 2.03
C ARG A 56 6.87 6.77 1.33
N LEU A 57 6.26 6.37 0.22
CA LEU A 57 6.77 5.26 -0.61
C LEU A 57 8.11 5.63 -1.24
N ASP A 58 8.22 6.81 -1.85
CA ASP A 58 9.44 7.29 -2.48
C ASP A 58 10.59 7.42 -1.48
N ALA A 59 10.31 7.84 -0.24
CA ALA A 59 11.31 7.96 0.81
C ALA A 59 11.99 6.62 1.21
N VAL A 60 11.42 5.48 0.83
CA VAL A 60 11.97 4.15 1.14
C VAL A 60 12.45 3.38 -0.10
N LEU A 61 12.35 3.97 -1.29
CA LEU A 61 12.91 3.42 -2.52
C LEU A 61 14.35 3.93 -2.68
N ALA A 62 15.31 3.02 -2.58
CA ALA A 62 16.74 3.28 -2.81
C ALA A 62 17.18 2.69 -4.16
#